data_AF-A0A7K3SCQ1-F1
#
_entry.id   AF-A0A7K3SCQ1-F1
#
_cell.length_a   1.000
_cell.length_b   1.000
_cell.length_c   1.000
_cell.angle_alpha   90.00
_cell.angle_beta   90.00
_cell.angle_gamma   90.00
#
_symmetry.space_group_name_H-M   'P 1'
#
loop_
_entity.id
_entity.type
_entity.pdbx_description
1 polymer ?
#
loop_
_entity_poly.entity_id
_entity_poly.type
_entity_poly.pdbx_seq_one_letter_code
_entity_poly.pdbx_strand_id
1 'polypeptide(L)'
;VDGLTRRDRAVLLTPAHQFPTGGPLHPARRAAVVDWARATGGLVVEDDYDGEFRYDRQPVGAVQGLDPEHVVLVGSVSKSLSPALRIGWMVLPQRLVAPVVAAKGEREPFSSATEQLTLADFIESGAYDRQVRRMRQRHRRRRDQLVAALHARAPHVRVTGIAAGLHAVVEL
;
A
#
# COMPACT_ATOMS: atom_id res chain seq x y z
N VAL A 1 -1.90 -14.36 -8.85
CA VAL A 1 -0.70 -15.20 -9.05
C VAL A 1 -1.05 -16.39 -9.93
N ASP A 2 -2.04 -17.20 -9.56
CA ASP A 2 -2.43 -18.40 -10.33
C ASP A 2 -2.87 -18.13 -11.78
N GLY A 3 -3.34 -16.92 -12.09
CA GLY A 3 -3.68 -16.50 -13.45
C GLY A 3 -2.54 -15.86 -14.25
N LEU A 4 -1.33 -15.71 -13.66
CA LEU A 4 -0.19 -15.11 -14.35
C LEU A 4 0.44 -16.12 -15.31
N THR A 5 0.64 -15.68 -16.54
CA THR A 5 1.20 -16.45 -17.64
C THR A 5 2.56 -15.90 -18.05
N ARG A 6 3.28 -16.60 -18.94
CA ARG A 6 4.54 -16.11 -19.53
C ARG A 6 4.35 -14.94 -20.51
N ARG A 7 3.11 -14.65 -20.93
CA ARG A 7 2.82 -13.54 -21.84
C ARG A 7 2.60 -12.22 -21.10
N ASP A 8 2.23 -12.30 -19.83
CA ASP A 8 2.01 -11.12 -18.99
C ASP A 8 3.34 -10.40 -18.77
N ARG A 9 3.30 -9.06 -18.84
CA ARG A 9 4.50 -8.21 -18.73
C ARG A 9 4.58 -7.49 -17.39
N ALA A 10 3.44 -7.32 -16.73
CA ALA A 10 3.37 -6.71 -15.41
C ALA A 10 2.14 -7.19 -14.63
N VAL A 11 2.17 -7.01 -13.31
CA VAL A 11 1.03 -7.25 -12.41
C VAL A 11 0.98 -6.17 -11.34
N LEU A 12 -0.21 -5.63 -11.07
CA LEU A 12 -0.46 -4.71 -9.96
C LEU A 12 -1.03 -5.48 -8.76
N LEU A 13 -0.49 -5.21 -7.57
CA LEU A 13 -0.90 -5.85 -6.33
C LEU A 13 -1.00 -4.82 -5.21
N THR A 14 -1.92 -5.05 -4.28
CA THR A 14 -2.04 -4.35 -3.00
C THR A 14 -1.80 -5.36 -1.86
N PRO A 15 -0.56 -5.81 -1.66
CA PRO A 15 -0.28 -7.05 -0.92
C PRO A 15 -0.40 -6.90 0.59
N ALA A 16 -0.18 -5.69 1.13
CA ALA A 16 -0.34 -5.39 2.55
C ALA A 16 -1.82 -5.44 2.96
N HIS A 17 -2.71 -4.90 2.13
CA HIS A 17 -4.15 -4.88 2.36
C HIS A 17 -4.84 -4.68 1.01
N GLN A 18 -5.48 -5.72 0.49
CA GLN A 18 -5.97 -5.73 -0.87
C GLN A 18 -7.16 -4.78 -1.01
N PHE A 19 -7.13 -3.92 -2.01
CA PHE A 19 -8.31 -3.11 -2.37
C PHE A 19 -9.04 -3.76 -3.56
N PRO A 20 -10.35 -4.08 -3.46
CA PRO A 20 -11.28 -3.75 -2.38
C PRO A 20 -11.59 -4.89 -1.40
N THR A 21 -10.93 -6.05 -1.47
CA THR A 21 -11.30 -7.28 -0.74
C THR A 21 -10.76 -7.37 0.69
N GLY A 22 -9.92 -6.42 1.11
CA GLY A 22 -9.46 -6.26 2.49
C GLY A 22 -8.54 -7.37 3.02
N GLY A 23 -8.12 -8.32 2.18
CA GLY A 23 -7.24 -9.44 2.56
C GLY A 23 -5.76 -9.14 2.30
N PRO A 24 -4.81 -9.75 3.02
CA PRO A 24 -3.40 -9.65 2.69
C PRO A 24 -2.99 -10.69 1.64
N LEU A 25 -1.95 -10.40 0.86
CA LEU A 25 -1.29 -11.42 0.06
C LEU A 25 -0.44 -12.33 0.94
N HIS A 26 -0.74 -13.62 0.95
CA HIS A 26 -0.03 -14.62 1.76
C HIS A 26 1.46 -14.74 1.39
N PRO A 27 2.36 -15.07 2.34
CA PRO A 27 3.80 -15.16 2.08
C PRO A 27 4.18 -16.06 0.89
N ALA A 28 3.60 -17.26 0.77
CA ALA A 28 3.85 -18.15 -0.35
C ALA A 28 3.45 -17.53 -1.71
N ARG A 29 2.40 -16.71 -1.73
CA ARG A 29 1.93 -16.00 -2.93
C ARG A 29 2.82 -14.81 -3.27
N ARG A 30 3.40 -14.14 -2.26
CA ARG A 30 4.42 -13.10 -2.45
C ARG A 30 5.69 -13.68 -3.08
N ALA A 31 6.17 -14.82 -2.59
CA ALA A 31 7.29 -15.53 -3.21
C ALA A 31 6.96 -15.94 -4.65
N ALA A 32 5.80 -16.58 -4.87
CA ALA A 32 5.41 -17.07 -6.19
C ALA A 32 5.27 -15.96 -7.25
N VAL A 33 4.81 -14.75 -6.88
CA VAL A 33 4.75 -13.65 -7.85
C VAL A 33 6.12 -13.07 -8.19
N VAL A 34 7.04 -13.06 -7.22
CA VAL A 34 8.43 -12.67 -7.45
C VAL A 34 9.12 -13.69 -8.34
N ASP A 35 8.93 -14.98 -8.10
CA ASP A 35 9.48 -16.06 -8.93
C ASP A 35 8.94 -16.01 -10.37
N TRP A 36 7.65 -15.70 -10.54
CA TRP A 36 7.08 -15.44 -11.86
C TRP A 36 7.77 -14.26 -12.55
N ALA A 37 7.99 -13.15 -11.84
CA ALA A 37 8.62 -11.95 -12.40
C ALA A 37 10.06 -12.25 -12.85
N ARG A 38 10.84 -12.96 -12.03
CA ARG A 38 12.19 -13.45 -12.38
C ARG A 38 12.19 -14.34 -13.61
N ALA A 39 11.28 -15.32 -13.67
CA ALA A 39 11.24 -16.30 -14.74
C ALA A 39 10.82 -15.72 -16.10
N THR A 40 10.09 -14.60 -16.10
CA THR A 40 9.50 -14.01 -17.31
C THR A 40 10.09 -12.65 -17.70
N GLY A 41 10.90 -12.05 -16.82
CA GLY A 41 11.28 -10.65 -16.91
C GLY A 41 10.10 -9.70 -16.69
N GLY A 42 9.00 -10.18 -16.09
CA GLY A 42 7.82 -9.41 -15.74
C GLY A 42 8.09 -8.42 -14.61
N LEU A 43 7.20 -7.43 -14.48
CA LEU A 43 7.28 -6.41 -13.44
C LEU A 43 6.14 -6.55 -12.43
N VAL A 44 6.46 -6.56 -11.13
CA VAL A 44 5.45 -6.44 -10.08
C VAL A 44 5.34 -4.98 -9.68
N VAL A 45 4.14 -4.42 -9.71
CA VAL A 45 3.83 -3.12 -9.13
C VAL A 45 3.10 -3.37 -7.82
N GLU A 46 3.76 -3.05 -6.72
CA GLU A 46 3.21 -3.07 -5.38
C GLU A 46 2.68 -1.69 -5.03
N ASP A 47 1.36 -1.55 -4.93
CA ASP A 47 0.69 -0.36 -4.41
C ASP A 47 0.47 -0.53 -2.90
N ASP A 48 1.29 0.16 -2.10
CA ASP A 48 1.21 0.17 -0.64
C ASP A 48 0.53 1.45 -0.14
N TYR A 49 -0.79 1.52 -0.37
CA TYR A 49 -1.56 2.74 -0.13
C TYR A 49 -1.98 2.96 1.34
N ASP A 50 -1.96 1.91 2.18
CA ASP A 50 -2.37 1.96 3.59
C ASP A 50 -1.61 0.98 4.52
N GLY A 51 -0.44 0.48 4.10
CA GLY A 51 0.34 -0.51 4.83
C GLY A 51 0.73 -0.11 6.25
N GLU A 52 0.80 1.20 6.54
CA GLU A 52 1.11 1.71 7.87
C GLU A 52 -0.04 1.52 8.88
N PHE A 53 -1.21 1.08 8.42
CA PHE A 53 -2.44 0.95 9.20
C PHE A 53 -2.82 -0.50 9.50
N ARG A 54 -1.93 -1.28 10.11
CA ARG A 54 -2.29 -2.60 10.65
C ARG A 54 -2.61 -2.56 12.14
N TYR A 55 -3.76 -3.13 12.54
CA TYR A 55 -4.29 -3.00 13.90
C TYR A 55 -4.05 -4.23 14.78
N ASP A 56 -3.99 -5.41 14.18
CA ASP A 56 -4.03 -6.71 14.85
C ASP A 56 -2.70 -7.47 14.83
N ARG A 57 -1.76 -7.11 13.94
CA ARG A 57 -0.49 -7.81 13.72
C ARG A 57 0.67 -6.87 13.43
N GLN A 58 1.88 -7.40 13.50
CA GLN A 58 3.06 -6.69 13.01
C GLN A 58 2.89 -6.31 11.52
N PRO A 59 3.42 -5.15 11.10
CA PRO A 59 3.51 -4.80 9.68
C PRO A 59 4.15 -5.94 8.90
N VAL A 60 3.55 -6.32 7.77
CA VAL A 60 4.18 -7.28 6.85
C VAL A 60 5.08 -6.49 5.93
N GLY A 61 6.33 -6.92 5.78
CA GLY A 61 7.29 -6.26 4.90
C GLY A 61 6.76 -6.15 3.47
N ALA A 62 7.16 -5.07 2.79
CA ALA A 62 6.86 -4.86 1.38
C ALA A 62 7.38 -6.04 0.53
N VAL A 63 6.63 -6.39 -0.52
CA VAL A 63 7.09 -7.34 -1.55
C VAL A 63 8.36 -6.82 -2.23
N GLN A 64 8.51 -5.50 -2.33
CA GLN A 64 9.70 -4.85 -2.89
C GLN A 64 11.01 -5.30 -2.23
N GLY A 65 10.99 -5.59 -0.92
CA GLY A 65 12.16 -6.09 -0.21
C GLY A 65 12.60 -7.51 -0.62
N LEU A 66 11.77 -8.26 -1.34
CA LEU A 66 12.08 -9.61 -1.82
C LEU A 66 12.87 -9.60 -3.14
N ASP A 67 12.63 -8.61 -4.01
CA ASP A 67 13.35 -8.43 -5.27
C ASP A 67 13.24 -6.99 -5.80
N PRO A 68 14.17 -6.10 -5.41
CA PRO A 68 14.17 -4.70 -5.87
C PRO A 68 14.34 -4.53 -7.38
N GLU A 69 14.83 -5.54 -8.11
CA GLU A 69 15.00 -5.49 -9.55
C GLU A 69 13.73 -5.86 -10.32
N HIS A 70 12.76 -6.54 -9.69
CA HIS A 70 11.53 -6.97 -10.33
C HIS A 70 10.27 -6.37 -9.73
N VAL A 71 10.39 -5.64 -8.62
CA VAL A 71 9.26 -5.08 -7.90
C VAL A 71 9.39 -3.56 -7.77
N VAL A 72 8.40 -2.84 -8.29
CA VAL A 72 8.20 -1.41 -8.05
C VAL A 72 7.29 -1.23 -6.85
N LEU A 73 7.73 -0.50 -5.83
CA LEU A 73 6.86 -0.05 -4.73
C LEU A 73 6.31 1.33 -5.06
N VAL A 74 5.01 1.52 -4.89
CA VAL A 74 4.31 2.81 -4.98
C VAL A 74 3.76 3.12 -3.59
N GLY A 75 4.09 4.31 -3.07
CA GLY A 75 3.64 4.77 -1.76
C GLY A 75 3.17 6.23 -1.78
N SER A 76 2.41 6.63 -0.77
CA SER A 76 1.93 8.01 -0.63
C SER A 76 1.57 8.36 0.79
N VAL A 77 1.72 9.65 1.15
CA VAL A 77 1.21 10.19 2.42
C VAL A 77 -0.29 10.52 2.39
N SER A 78 -0.99 10.24 1.29
CA SER A 78 -2.40 10.62 1.11
C SER A 78 -3.32 10.06 2.21
N LYS A 79 -3.02 8.86 2.71
CA LYS A 79 -3.81 8.17 3.73
C LYS A 79 -3.26 8.39 5.15
N SER A 80 -1.97 8.68 5.29
CA SER A 80 -1.33 8.99 6.58
C SER A 80 -1.49 10.44 7.01
N LEU A 81 -1.55 11.38 6.05
CA LEU A 81 -1.61 12.82 6.28
C LEU A 81 -2.84 13.44 5.61
N SER A 82 -2.81 13.64 4.29
CA SER A 82 -3.90 14.24 3.52
C SER A 82 -3.69 14.05 2.03
N PRO A 83 -4.73 13.71 1.24
CA PRO A 83 -4.63 13.67 -0.22
C PRO A 83 -4.36 15.05 -0.84
N ALA A 84 -4.63 16.14 -0.10
CA ALA A 84 -4.38 17.51 -0.57
C ALA A 84 -2.89 17.81 -0.75
N LEU A 85 -2.00 17.10 -0.06
CA LEU A 85 -0.54 17.28 -0.16
C LEU A 85 0.02 16.77 -1.50
N ARG A 86 -0.68 15.86 -2.20
CA ARG A 86 -0.24 15.32 -3.50
C ARG A 86 1.22 14.80 -3.51
N ILE A 87 1.69 14.25 -2.38
CA ILE A 87 3.01 13.62 -2.28
C ILE A 87 2.86 12.08 -2.36
N GLY A 88 3.60 11.50 -3.28
CA GLY A 88 3.80 10.07 -3.42
C GLY A 88 5.20 9.78 -3.96
N TRP A 89 5.61 8.53 -3.90
CA TRP A 89 6.93 8.08 -4.36
C TRP A 89 6.83 6.71 -5.03
N MET A 90 7.86 6.41 -5.82
CA MET A 90 8.10 5.09 -6.37
C MET A 90 9.50 4.63 -6.00
N VAL A 91 9.64 3.40 -5.50
CA VAL A 91 10.95 2.72 -5.41
C VAL A 91 11.05 1.85 -6.66
N LEU A 92 11.96 2.22 -7.56
CA LEU A 92 12.10 1.63 -8.89
C LEU A 92 13.36 0.75 -8.98
N PRO A 93 13.33 -0.34 -9.75
CA PRO A 93 14.54 -0.95 -10.29
C PRO A 93 15.38 0.11 -11.02
N GLN A 94 16.71 0.05 -10.88
CA GLN A 94 17.60 1.11 -11.39
C GLN A 94 17.39 1.39 -12.90
N ARG A 95 17.16 0.33 -13.69
CA ARG A 95 16.92 0.43 -15.14
C ARG A 95 15.64 1.19 -15.52
N LEU A 96 14.69 1.34 -14.59
CA LEU A 96 13.40 2.01 -14.82
C LEU A 96 13.41 3.47 -14.39
N VAL A 97 14.41 3.94 -13.64
CA VAL A 97 14.47 5.33 -13.17
C VAL A 97 14.43 6.32 -14.33
N ALA A 98 15.36 6.22 -15.28
CA ALA A 98 15.42 7.15 -16.43
C ALA A 98 14.16 7.06 -17.33
N PRO A 99 13.66 5.87 -17.72
CA PRO A 99 12.40 5.75 -18.46
C PRO A 99 11.19 6.37 -17.74
N VAL A 100 11.05 6.17 -16.43
CA VAL A 100 9.93 6.71 -15.65
C VAL A 100 10.03 8.23 -15.53
N VAL A 101 11.22 8.79 -15.28
CA VAL A 101 11.44 10.24 -15.26
C VAL A 101 11.13 10.87 -16.63
N ALA A 102 11.57 10.22 -17.73
CA ALA A 102 11.26 10.68 -19.08
C ALA A 102 9.75 10.62 -19.38
N ALA A 103 9.06 9.57 -18.92
CA ALA A 103 7.62 9.42 -19.09
C ALA A 103 6.81 10.44 -18.26
N LYS A 104 7.28 10.77 -17.04
CA LYS A 104 6.73 11.86 -16.22
C LYS A 104 6.80 13.20 -16.98
N GLY A 105 7.89 13.43 -17.70
CA GLY A 105 8.09 14.59 -18.55
C GLY A 105 8.10 15.92 -17.79
N GLU A 106 8.19 17.01 -18.53
CA GLU A 106 8.26 18.37 -17.97
C GLU A 106 6.90 18.95 -17.58
N ARG A 107 5.82 18.31 -18.03
CA ARG A 107 4.44 18.84 -17.93
C ARG A 107 3.68 18.34 -16.70
N GLU A 108 4.16 17.29 -16.05
CA GLU A 108 3.52 16.82 -14.83
C GLU A 108 4.04 17.64 -13.64
N PRO A 109 3.17 18.34 -12.89
CA PRO A 109 3.61 19.15 -11.77
C PRO A 109 4.36 18.27 -10.76
N PHE A 110 5.52 18.75 -10.34
CA PHE A 110 6.20 18.21 -9.18
C PHE A 110 5.33 18.44 -7.94
N SER A 111 5.45 17.57 -6.94
CA SER A 111 4.93 17.88 -5.61
C SER A 111 5.55 19.21 -5.14
N SER A 112 4.79 20.04 -4.41
CA SER A 112 5.28 21.34 -3.96
C SER A 112 6.60 21.20 -3.21
N ALA A 113 7.62 21.99 -3.57
CA ALA A 113 8.91 21.97 -2.88
C ALA A 113 8.74 22.26 -1.38
N THR A 114 7.86 23.20 -1.03
CA THR A 114 7.54 23.51 0.37
C THR A 114 6.91 22.32 1.09
N GLU A 115 5.99 21.60 0.45
CA GLU A 115 5.36 20.41 1.05
C GLU A 115 6.38 19.27 1.20
N GLN A 116 7.27 19.09 0.23
CA GLN A 116 8.36 18.10 0.29
C GLN A 116 9.32 18.39 1.44
N LEU A 117 9.80 19.63 1.58
CA LEU A 117 10.68 20.05 2.67
C LEU A 117 9.99 19.94 4.04
N THR A 118 8.73 20.37 4.12
CA THR A 118 7.94 20.21 5.35
C THR A 118 7.78 18.74 5.73
N LEU A 119 7.55 17.86 4.75
CA LEU A 119 7.47 16.42 5.00
C LEU A 119 8.81 15.86 5.47
N ALA A 120 9.93 16.30 4.89
CA ALA A 120 11.27 15.90 5.32
C ALA A 120 11.50 16.25 6.80
N ASP A 121 11.28 17.50 7.20
CA ASP A 121 11.40 17.96 8.60
C ASP A 121 10.45 17.17 9.53
N PHE A 122 9.24 16.87 9.04
CA PHE A 122 8.25 16.09 9.78
C PHE A 122 8.67 14.64 10.01
N ILE A 123 9.40 14.04 9.06
CA ILE A 123 10.00 12.71 9.18
C ILE A 123 11.20 12.76 10.13
N GLU A 124 12.15 13.67 9.91
CA GLU A 124 13.40 13.77 10.68
C GLU A 124 13.16 14.06 12.17
N SER A 125 12.14 14.86 12.49
CA SER A 125 11.72 15.13 13.88
C SER A 125 10.96 13.96 14.55
N GLY A 126 10.74 12.86 13.83
CA GLY A 126 9.92 11.71 14.25
C GLY A 126 8.43 12.04 14.41
N ALA A 127 7.99 13.22 13.97
CA ALA A 127 6.61 13.65 14.07
C ALA A 127 5.68 12.83 13.17
N TYR A 128 6.18 12.41 12.00
CA TYR A 128 5.49 11.48 11.11
C TYR A 128 5.13 10.16 11.79
N ASP A 129 6.09 9.51 12.46
CA ASP A 129 5.81 8.25 13.16
C ASP A 129 4.79 8.42 14.29
N ARG A 130 4.87 9.54 15.04
CA ARG A 130 3.89 9.87 16.08
C ARG A 130 2.49 10.06 15.48
N GLN A 131 2.40 10.71 14.33
CA GLN A 131 1.15 10.92 13.59
C GLN A 131 0.58 9.60 13.07
N VAL A 132 1.38 8.75 12.43
CA VAL A 132 0.96 7.43 11.96
C VAL A 132 0.44 6.57 13.12
N ARG A 133 1.16 6.53 14.26
CA ARG A 133 0.70 5.82 15.47
C ARG A 133 -0.64 6.34 15.97
N ARG A 134 -0.83 7.67 16.02
CA ARG A 134 -2.09 8.32 16.42
C ARG A 134 -3.22 7.95 15.46
N MET A 135 -2.98 8.01 14.16
CA MET A 135 -3.95 7.68 13.13
C MET A 135 -4.35 6.21 13.18
N ARG A 136 -3.39 5.30 13.36
CA ARG A 136 -3.63 3.87 13.54
C ARG A 136 -4.58 3.58 14.70
N GLN A 137 -4.37 4.19 15.86
CA GLN A 137 -5.29 4.03 17.00
C GLN A 137 -6.70 4.60 16.71
N ARG A 138 -6.77 5.75 16.01
CA ARG A 138 -8.05 6.37 15.63
C ARG A 138 -8.84 5.48 14.69
N HIS A 139 -8.19 4.95 13.65
CA HIS A 139 -8.86 4.10 12.67
C HIS A 139 -9.22 2.72 13.23
N ARG A 140 -8.39 2.15 14.11
CA ARG A 140 -8.77 0.96 14.90
C ARG A 140 -10.07 1.19 15.68
N ARG A 141 -10.15 2.26 16.46
CA ARG A 141 -11.36 2.60 17.24
C ARG A 141 -12.60 2.73 16.37
N ARG A 142 -12.49 3.40 15.21
CA ARG A 142 -13.60 3.53 14.25
C ARG A 142 -14.04 2.18 13.69
N ARG A 143 -13.09 1.32 13.33
CA ARG A 143 -13.39 -0.04 12.86
C ARG A 143 -14.09 -0.86 13.94
N ASP A 144 -13.58 -0.84 15.16
CA ASP A 144 -14.16 -1.61 16.28
C ASP A 144 -15.59 -1.16 16.58
N GLN A 145 -15.86 0.16 16.52
CA GLN A 145 -17.22 0.71 16.63
C GLN A 145 -18.14 0.26 15.49
N LEU A 146 -17.66 0.26 14.25
CA LEU A 146 -18.41 -0.23 13.09
C LEU A 146 -18.78 -1.71 13.26
N VAL A 147 -17.80 -2.55 13.62
CA VAL A 147 -18.01 -4.00 13.82
C VAL A 147 -19.01 -4.25 14.95
N ALA A 148 -18.87 -3.55 16.08
CA ALA A 148 -19.81 -3.66 17.19
C ALA A 148 -21.24 -3.25 16.80
N ALA A 149 -21.39 -2.15 16.05
CA ALA A 149 -22.68 -1.69 15.56
C ALA A 149 -23.33 -2.68 14.59
N LEU A 150 -22.55 -3.26 13.66
CA LEU A 150 -23.03 -4.30 12.74
C LEU A 150 -23.45 -5.55 13.50
N HIS A 151 -22.65 -6.02 14.45
CA HIS A 151 -23.01 -7.17 15.29
C HIS A 151 -24.32 -6.95 16.06
N ALA A 152 -24.53 -5.76 16.61
CA ALA A 152 -25.73 -5.44 17.39
C ALA A 152 -26.98 -5.22 16.54
N ARG A 153 -26.85 -4.65 15.32
CA ARG A 153 -27.99 -4.17 14.52
C ARG A 153 -28.25 -4.98 13.25
N ALA A 154 -27.26 -5.72 12.77
CA ALA A 154 -27.31 -6.51 11.54
C ALA A 154 -26.44 -7.77 11.67
N PRO A 155 -26.79 -8.71 12.57
CA PRO A 155 -25.95 -9.88 12.87
C PRO A 155 -25.78 -10.86 11.69
N HIS A 156 -26.59 -10.72 10.63
CA HIS A 156 -26.43 -11.47 9.38
C HIS A 156 -25.29 -10.91 8.51
N VAL A 157 -24.90 -9.65 8.69
CA VAL A 157 -23.81 -9.02 7.95
C VAL A 157 -22.47 -9.45 8.53
N ARG A 158 -21.65 -10.10 7.70
CA ARG A 158 -20.32 -10.58 8.11
C ARG A 158 -19.26 -9.59 7.65
N VAL A 159 -18.46 -9.08 8.59
CA VAL A 159 -17.26 -8.29 8.27
C VAL A 159 -16.12 -9.23 7.91
N THR A 160 -15.54 -9.06 6.73
CA THR A 160 -14.42 -9.86 6.21
C THR A 160 -13.15 -9.02 5.99
N GLY A 161 -12.07 -9.67 5.55
CA GLY A 161 -10.74 -9.06 5.46
C GLY A 161 -10.02 -9.01 6.81
N ILE A 162 -8.83 -8.40 6.82
CA ILE A 162 -8.03 -8.22 8.04
C ILE A 162 -8.40 -6.93 8.78
N ALA A 163 -7.97 -6.82 10.04
CA ALA A 163 -8.09 -5.56 10.77
C ALA A 163 -6.96 -4.60 10.35
N ALA A 164 -7.11 -4.00 9.18
CA ALA A 164 -6.16 -3.04 8.64
C ALA A 164 -6.83 -1.94 7.82
N GLY A 165 -6.04 -0.94 7.45
CA GLY A 165 -6.39 0.05 6.46
C GLY A 165 -7.56 0.95 6.83
N LEU A 166 -8.15 1.54 5.80
CA LEU A 166 -9.16 2.58 5.94
C LEU A 166 -10.55 2.16 5.44
N HIS A 167 -10.75 0.88 5.15
CA HIS A 167 -12.01 0.32 4.70
C HIS A 167 -12.31 -1.01 5.42
N ALA A 168 -13.57 -1.45 5.34
CA ALA A 168 -14.00 -2.77 5.80
C ALA A 168 -14.83 -3.40 4.69
N VAL A 169 -14.69 -4.72 4.51
CA VAL A 169 -15.50 -5.49 3.58
C VAL A 169 -16.63 -6.14 4.35
N VAL A 170 -17.83 -6.08 3.78
CA VAL A 170 -19.02 -6.69 4.34
C VAL A 170 -19.62 -7.66 3.33
N GLU A 171 -20.03 -8.81 3.82
CA GLU A 171 -20.83 -9.77 3.07
C GLU A 171 -22.27 -9.67 3.59
N LEU A 172 -23.20 -9.57 2.64
CA LEU A 172 -24.63 -9.37 2.87
C LEU A 172 -25.40 -10.67 2.70
#